data_AF-A0A5A7SDV7-F1
#
_entry.id   AF-A0A5A7SDV7-F1
#
_cell.length_a   1.000
_cell.length_b   1.000
_cell.length_c   1.000
_cell.angle_alpha   90.00
_cell.angle_beta   90.00
_cell.angle_gamma   90.00
#
_symmetry.space_group_name_H-M   'P 1'
#
loop_
_entity.id
_entity.type
_entity.pdbx_description
1 polymer ?
#
loop_
_entity_poly.entity_id
_entity_poly.type
_entity_poly.pdbx_seq_one_letter_code
_entity_poly.pdbx_strand_id
1 'polypeptide(L)'
;MSGDDMDALVEAANAKLEHLETSLGALQQIRARFATKDGAVTAEVDGNGALTGLWLDESISEMSAKDVSKLITWASHQAAQLTGVERGKILESLNSTFRAP
;
A
#
# COMPACT_ATOMS: atom_id res chain seq x y z
N MET A 1 1.39 9.55 42.78
CA MET A 1 1.95 9.71 41.43
C MET A 1 3.26 10.44 41.62
N SER A 2 4.34 9.68 41.58
CA SER A 2 5.70 10.22 41.71
C SER A 2 6.13 10.80 40.35
N GLY A 3 7.17 11.65 40.30
CA GLY A 3 7.70 12.19 39.04
C GLY A 3 8.05 11.10 38.01
N ASP A 4 8.56 9.98 38.50
CA ASP A 4 8.89 8.77 37.73
C ASP A 4 7.68 8.16 36.97
N ASP A 5 6.49 8.20 37.57
CA ASP A 5 5.27 7.66 36.95
C ASP A 5 4.81 8.53 35.76
N MET A 6 5.02 9.85 35.88
CA MET A 6 4.67 10.80 34.83
C MET A 6 5.67 10.74 33.68
N ASP A 7 6.97 10.62 33.99
CA ASP A 7 8.02 10.50 32.97
C ASP A 7 7.86 9.21 32.15
N ALA A 8 7.60 8.08 32.81
CA ALA A 8 7.31 6.81 32.12
C ALA A 8 6.06 6.89 31.21
N LEU A 9 5.03 7.63 31.65
CA LEU A 9 3.82 7.83 30.86
C LEU A 9 4.07 8.73 29.65
N VAL A 10 4.87 9.78 29.80
CA VAL A 10 5.27 10.66 28.69
C VAL A 10 6.12 9.90 27.68
N GLU A 11 7.06 9.08 28.13
CA GLU A 11 7.90 8.26 27.26
C GLU A 11 7.06 7.26 26.45
N ALA A 12 6.13 6.55 27.10
CA ALA A 12 5.22 5.64 26.43
C ALA A 12 4.30 6.34 25.42
N ALA A 13 3.84 7.55 25.73
CA ALA A 13 3.01 8.35 24.81
C ALA A 13 3.80 8.79 23.58
N ASN A 14 5.04 9.26 23.76
CA ASN A 14 5.92 9.66 22.66
C ASN A 14 6.25 8.48 21.74
N ALA A 15 6.58 7.32 22.31
CA ALA A 15 6.84 6.11 21.53
C ALA A 15 5.63 5.72 20.66
N LYS A 16 4.42 5.79 21.20
CA LYS A 16 3.19 5.49 20.45
C LYS A 16 2.93 6.50 19.31
N LEU A 17 3.24 7.78 19.52
CA LEU A 17 3.13 8.81 18.48
C LEU A 17 4.13 8.59 17.35
N GLU A 18 5.40 8.31 17.68
CA GLU A 18 6.44 8.04 16.69
C GLU A 18 6.08 6.82 15.81
N HIS A 19 5.55 5.76 16.43
CA HIS A 19 5.07 4.59 15.69
C HIS A 19 3.87 4.91 14.77
N LEU A 20 2.96 5.77 15.22
CA LEU A 20 1.81 6.20 14.42
C LEU A 20 2.23 7.05 13.22
N GLU A 21 3.17 7.99 13.42
CA GLU A 21 3.73 8.82 12.35
C GLU A 21 4.48 7.96 11.32
N THR A 22 5.31 7.03 11.79
CA THR A 22 6.04 6.09 10.93
C THR A 22 5.09 5.24 10.10
N SER A 23 4.02 4.71 10.73
CA SER A 23 3.03 3.88 10.04
C SER A 23 2.22 4.70 9.02
N LEU A 24 1.84 5.93 9.38
CA LEU A 24 1.16 6.85 8.46
C LEU A 24 2.04 7.19 7.25
N GLY A 25 3.32 7.48 7.47
CA GLY A 25 4.28 7.71 6.40
C GLY A 25 4.41 6.50 5.48
N ALA A 26 4.53 5.29 6.05
CA ALA A 26 4.59 4.05 5.28
C ALA A 26 3.32 3.84 4.42
N LEU A 27 2.13 4.07 4.97
CA LEU A 27 0.86 3.96 4.24
C LEU A 27 0.78 4.92 3.05
N GLN A 28 1.28 6.16 3.19
CA GLN A 28 1.25 7.16 2.12
C GLN A 28 2.18 6.81 0.95
N GLN A 29 3.28 6.10 1.24
CA GLN A 29 4.29 5.72 0.25
C GLN A 29 3.97 4.41 -0.49
N ILE A 30 2.93 3.68 -0.11
CA ILE A 30 2.57 2.43 -0.79
C ILE A 30 2.31 2.70 -2.27
N ARG A 31 3.06 2.01 -3.12
CA ARG A 31 2.86 1.93 -4.56
C ARG A 31 3.11 0.50 -4.97
N ALA A 32 2.11 -0.14 -5.57
CA ALA A 32 2.26 -1.47 -6.12
C ALA A 32 2.15 -1.43 -7.63
N ARG A 33 3.02 -2.17 -8.30
CA ARG A 33 3.03 -2.31 -9.75
C ARG A 33 2.86 -3.77 -10.12
N PHE A 34 2.00 -4.02 -11.11
CA PHE A 34 1.80 -5.34 -11.69
C PHE A 34 1.96 -5.26 -13.20
N ALA A 35 2.76 -6.17 -13.76
CA ALA A 35 2.91 -6.36 -15.20
C ALA A 35 2.32 -7.71 -15.60
N THR A 36 1.64 -7.75 -16.74
CA THR A 36 1.18 -8.99 -17.34
C THR A 36 2.38 -9.86 -17.75
N LYS A 37 2.20 -11.17 -17.86
CA LYS A 37 3.31 -12.11 -18.10
C LYS A 37 4.07 -11.84 -19.40
N ASP A 38 3.35 -11.37 -20.40
CA ASP A 38 3.86 -10.95 -21.71
C ASP A 38 4.41 -9.51 -21.72
N GLY A 39 4.24 -8.77 -20.63
CA GLY A 39 4.65 -7.36 -20.51
C GLY A 39 3.74 -6.38 -21.25
N ALA A 40 2.66 -6.85 -21.88
CA ALA A 40 1.77 -6.02 -22.69
C ALA A 40 1.16 -4.87 -21.89
N VAL A 41 0.73 -5.14 -20.64
CA VAL A 41 0.15 -4.12 -19.76
C VAL A 41 0.90 -4.08 -18.45
N THR A 42 1.22 -2.88 -18.00
CA THR A 42 1.70 -2.64 -16.63
C THR A 42 0.81 -1.60 -15.97
N ALA A 43 0.28 -1.92 -14.80
CA ALA A 43 -0.54 -1.02 -14.00
C ALA A 43 0.15 -0.74 -12.66
N GLU A 44 0.09 0.51 -12.21
CA GLU A 44 0.56 0.95 -10.90
C GLU A 44 -0.58 1.61 -10.13
N VAL A 45 -0.68 1.25 -8.86
CA VAL A 45 -1.75 1.67 -7.96
C VAL A 45 -1.15 2.18 -6.65
N ASP A 46 -1.77 3.19 -6.05
CA ASP A 46 -1.41 3.70 -4.73
C ASP A 46 -2.05 2.92 -3.56
N GLY A 47 -1.64 3.28 -2.34
CA GLY A 47 -2.17 2.75 -1.07
C GLY A 47 -3.70 2.71 -0.91
N ASN A 48 -4.44 3.50 -1.71
CA ASN A 48 -5.90 3.56 -1.68
C ASN A 48 -6.57 2.74 -2.78
N GLY A 49 -5.80 2.08 -3.65
CA GLY A 49 -6.34 1.38 -4.80
C GLY A 49 -6.53 2.27 -6.04
N ALA A 50 -6.09 3.53 -6.01
CA ALA A 50 -6.20 4.42 -7.16
C ALA A 50 -5.11 4.12 -8.18
N LEU A 51 -5.48 4.00 -9.46
CA LEU A 51 -4.54 3.82 -10.57
C LEU A 51 -3.71 5.11 -10.76
N THR A 52 -2.40 5.03 -10.50
CA THR A 52 -1.46 6.16 -10.62
C THR A 52 -0.59 6.06 -11.86
N GLY A 53 -0.50 4.89 -12.48
CA GLY A 53 0.27 4.68 -13.69
C GLY A 53 -0.27 3.54 -14.54
N LEU A 54 -0.22 3.73 -15.85
CA LEU A 54 -0.58 2.72 -16.84
C LEU A 54 0.43 2.80 -18.00
N TRP A 55 1.08 1.67 -18.29
CA TRP A 55 1.95 1.52 -19.44
C TRP A 55 1.44 0.41 -20.32
N LEU A 56 1.49 0.69 -21.61
CA LEU A 56 0.97 -0.14 -22.67
C LEU A 56 2.11 -0.35 -23.68
N ASP A 57 2.48 -1.60 -23.92
CA ASP A 57 3.37 -1.98 -25.01
C ASP A 57 2.68 -1.82 -26.38
N GLU A 58 3.46 -1.74 -27.46
CA GLU A 58 2.91 -1.60 -28.81
C GLU A 58 2.12 -2.86 -29.25
N SER A 59 2.46 -4.05 -28.72
CA SER A 59 1.76 -5.31 -29.01
C SER A 59 0.24 -5.27 -28.75
N ILE A 60 -0.23 -4.29 -27.98
CA ILE A 60 -1.64 -4.10 -27.67
C ILE A 60 -2.43 -3.58 -28.89
N SER A 61 -1.77 -2.94 -29.87
CA SER A 61 -2.42 -2.45 -31.09
C SER A 61 -2.93 -3.57 -31.99
N GLU A 62 -2.42 -4.80 -31.81
CA GLU A 62 -2.88 -6.01 -32.49
C GLU A 62 -4.10 -6.66 -31.81
N MET A 63 -4.47 -6.21 -30.60
CA MET A 63 -5.54 -6.79 -29.81
C MET A 63 -6.88 -6.08 -30.04
N SER A 64 -7.98 -6.78 -29.80
CA SER A 64 -9.31 -6.14 -29.80
C SER A 64 -9.46 -5.20 -28.60
N ALA A 65 -10.11 -4.04 -28.78
CA ALA A 65 -10.34 -3.09 -27.69
C ALA A 65 -11.01 -3.72 -26.45
N LYS A 66 -11.84 -4.75 -26.66
CA LYS A 66 -12.48 -5.52 -25.59
C LYS A 66 -11.45 -6.30 -24.77
N ASP A 67 -10.48 -6.93 -25.42
CA ASP A 67 -9.46 -7.73 -24.74
C ASP A 67 -8.44 -6.83 -24.04
N VAL A 68 -8.08 -5.70 -24.66
CA VAL A 68 -7.26 -4.66 -24.02
C VAL A 68 -7.91 -4.15 -22.75
N SER A 69 -9.21 -3.81 -22.80
CA SER A 69 -9.95 -3.30 -21.64
C SER A 69 -9.98 -4.30 -20.49
N LYS A 70 -10.16 -5.59 -20.81
CA LYS A 70 -10.10 -6.67 -19.80
C LYS A 70 -8.70 -6.79 -19.21
N LEU A 71 -7.66 -6.73 -20.03
CA LEU A 71 -6.29 -6.88 -19.60
C LEU A 71 -5.86 -5.72 -18.67
N ILE A 72 -6.23 -4.49 -19.01
CA ILE A 72 -6.02 -3.30 -18.17
C ILE A 72 -6.75 -3.43 -16.83
N THR A 73 -8.04 -3.78 -16.86
CA THR A 73 -8.84 -3.93 -15.64
C THR A 73 -8.26 -5.01 -14.74
N TRP A 74 -7.84 -6.13 -15.34
CA TRP A 74 -7.22 -7.25 -14.62
C TRP A 74 -5.88 -6.85 -14.01
N ALA A 75 -4.97 -6.23 -14.77
CA ALA A 75 -3.68 -5.78 -14.27
C ALA A 75 -3.83 -4.75 -13.14
N SER A 76 -4.78 -3.82 -13.28
CA SER A 76 -5.10 -2.83 -12.24
C SER A 76 -5.62 -3.50 -10.96
N HIS A 77 -6.48 -4.51 -11.10
CA HIS A 77 -6.98 -5.27 -9.96
C HIS A 77 -5.85 -6.04 -9.26
N GLN A 78 -4.91 -6.64 -10.01
CA GLN A 78 -3.75 -7.31 -9.42
C GLN A 78 -2.86 -6.33 -8.65
N ALA A 79 -2.58 -5.14 -9.19
CA ALA A 79 -1.84 -4.09 -8.49
C ALA A 79 -2.56 -3.64 -7.21
N ALA A 80 -3.88 -3.49 -7.24
CA ALA A 80 -4.68 -3.16 -6.06
C ALA A 80 -4.65 -4.26 -4.99
N GLN A 81 -4.66 -5.54 -5.38
CA GLN A 81 -4.52 -6.67 -4.45
C GLN A 81 -3.15 -6.65 -3.75
N LEU A 82 -2.07 -6.41 -4.50
CA LEU A 82 -0.72 -6.27 -3.93
C LEU A 82 -0.65 -5.13 -2.91
N THR A 83 -1.22 -3.98 -3.26
CA THR A 83 -1.37 -2.82 -2.35
C THR A 83 -2.12 -3.20 -1.07
N GLY A 84 -3.24 -3.91 -1.21
CA GLY A 84 -4.05 -4.35 -0.06
C GLY A 84 -3.28 -5.24 0.92
N VAL A 85 -2.43 -6.13 0.40
CA VAL A 85 -1.54 -6.97 1.21
C VAL A 85 -0.52 -6.12 1.97
N GLU A 86 0.14 -5.16 1.31
CA GLU A 86 1.11 -4.28 1.97
C GLU A 86 0.46 -3.39 3.04
N ARG A 87 -0.69 -2.81 2.72
CA ARG A 87 -1.49 -2.03 3.67
C ARG A 87 -1.89 -2.86 4.88
N GLY A 88 -2.27 -4.12 4.67
CA GLY A 88 -2.60 -5.06 5.75
C GLY A 88 -1.43 -5.25 6.72
N LYS A 89 -0.21 -5.44 6.20
CA LYS A 89 1.00 -5.61 7.04
C LYS A 89 1.31 -4.38 7.88
N ILE A 90 1.19 -3.18 7.32
CA ILE A 90 1.44 -1.94 8.06
C ILE A 90 0.40 -1.76 9.18
N LEU A 91 -0.87 -2.05 8.90
CA LEU A 91 -1.93 -1.98 9.91
C LEU A 91 -1.76 -3.02 11.01
N GLU A 92 -1.31 -4.24 10.67
CA GLU A 92 -1.00 -5.28 11.64
C GLU A 92 0.16 -4.87 12.56
N SER A 93 1.24 -4.31 11.99
CA SER A 93 2.37 -3.77 12.75
C SER A 93 1.97 -2.60 13.64
N LEU A 94 1.07 -1.72 13.18
CA LEU A 94 0.55 -0.64 14.02
C LEU A 94 -0.29 -1.22 15.16
N ASN A 95 -1.18 -2.16 14.86
CA ASN A 95 -2.08 -2.75 15.86
C ASN A 95 -1.32 -3.45 17.00
N SER A 96 -0.22 -4.16 16.68
CA SER A 96 0.59 -4.84 17.69
C SER A 96 1.24 -3.86 18.68
N THR A 97 1.71 -2.69 18.22
CA THR A 97 2.24 -1.62 19.10
C THR A 97 1.17 -1.06 20.04
N PHE A 98 -0.07 -0.88 19.58
CA PHE A 98 -1.15 -0.33 20.41
C PHE A 98 -1.81 -1.36 21.34
N ARG A 99 -1.61 -2.67 21.09
CA ARG A 99 -2.07 -3.75 21.96
C ARG A 99 -1.05 -4.18 23.02
N ALA A 100 0.21 -3.78 22.88
CA ALA A 100 1.21 -4.01 23.92
C ALA A 100 0.81 -3.24 25.20
N PRO A 101 0.88 -3.88 26.39
CA PRO A 101 0.47 -3.28 27.66
C PRO A 101 1.26 -2.01 27.99
#